data_AF-A0A7G8X0P4-F1
#
_entry.id   AF-A0A7G8X0P4-F1
#
_cell.length_a   1.000
_cell.length_b   1.000
_cell.length_c   1.000
_cell.angle_alpha   90.00
_cell.angle_beta   90.00
_cell.angle_gamma   90.00
#
_symmetry.space_group_name_H-M   'P 1'
#
loop_
_entity.id
_entity.type
_entity.pdbx_description
1 polymer ?
#
loop_
_entity_poly.entity_id
_entity_poly.type
_entity_poly.pdbx_seq_one_letter_code
_entity_poly.pdbx_strand_id
1 'polypeptide(L)'
;MKKRLSLIVLMLLLTGCNSDFSFSEISIGNANDAVQEFIEYAEVKNGNYLYLDGEKNMYVFINGIYVNQGNDAVYFSDFNISAQQDTLNVFINQEYDSDYSNTKLKYQVLYKIKTVEKYDTINLFINGKPVSFDEIFGNEQLIVYEM
;
A
#
# COMPACT_ATOMS: atom_id res chain seq x y z
N MET A 1 -16.67 -45.32 19.87
CA MET A 1 -15.38 -44.60 19.77
C MET A 1 -15.10 -43.93 18.41
N LYS A 2 -15.78 -44.31 17.31
CA LYS A 2 -15.50 -43.75 15.96
C LYS A 2 -16.04 -42.34 15.69
N LYS A 3 -17.04 -41.86 16.45
CA LYS A 3 -17.66 -40.53 16.25
C LYS A 3 -16.92 -39.37 16.93
N ARG A 4 -16.00 -39.63 17.88
CA ARG A 4 -15.23 -38.57 18.57
C ARG A 4 -13.94 -38.18 17.83
N LEU A 5 -13.43 -39.05 16.94
CA LEU A 5 -12.26 -38.75 16.11
C LEU A 5 -12.54 -37.67 15.06
N SER A 6 -13.79 -37.57 14.61
CA SER A 6 -14.20 -36.60 13.56
C SER A 6 -14.16 -35.14 14.02
N LEU A 7 -14.28 -34.86 15.32
CA LEU A 7 -14.23 -33.48 15.84
C LEU A 7 -12.80 -32.93 15.91
N ILE A 8 -11.80 -33.80 16.13
CA ILE A 8 -10.39 -33.40 16.24
C ILE A 8 -9.82 -33.03 14.86
N VAL A 9 -10.23 -33.75 13.82
CA VAL A 9 -9.81 -33.47 12.43
C VAL A 9 -10.35 -32.13 11.93
N LEU A 10 -11.54 -31.72 12.36
CA LEU A 10 -12.12 -30.43 11.97
C LEU A 10 -11.44 -29.24 12.68
N MET A 11 -10.88 -29.44 13.87
CA MET A 11 -10.14 -28.41 14.62
C MET A 11 -8.73 -28.14 14.06
N LEU A 12 -8.12 -29.12 13.39
CA LEU A 12 -6.78 -28.97 12.81
C LEU A 12 -6.75 -28.13 11.51
N LEU A 13 -7.91 -27.87 10.90
CA LEU A 13 -8.03 -27.04 9.69
C LEU A 13 -8.24 -25.54 10.01
N LEU A 14 -8.28 -25.17 11.29
CA LEU A 14 -8.44 -23.77 11.75
C LEU A 14 -7.12 -23.05 12.02
N THR A 15 -5.98 -23.55 11.52
CA THR A 15 -4.74 -22.76 11.54
C THR A 15 -4.93 -21.60 10.56
N GLY A 16 -5.42 -20.48 11.10
CA GLY A 16 -5.49 -19.22 10.39
C GLY A 16 -4.13 -18.87 9.84
N CYS A 17 -4.09 -18.52 8.56
CA CYS A 17 -2.93 -17.91 7.94
C CYS A 17 -2.67 -16.59 8.69
N ASN A 18 -1.72 -16.58 9.62
CA ASN A 18 -1.18 -15.31 10.10
C ASN A 18 -0.42 -14.72 8.92
N SER A 19 -0.84 -13.54 8.46
CA SER A 19 -0.08 -12.79 7.48
C SER A 19 1.15 -12.20 8.15
N ASP A 20 2.31 -12.32 7.51
CA ASP A 20 3.58 -11.72 7.98
C ASP A 20 3.62 -10.19 7.82
N PHE A 21 2.46 -9.58 7.59
CA PHE A 21 2.28 -8.16 7.42
C PHE A 21 0.91 -7.70 7.96
N SER A 22 0.82 -6.41 8.22
CA SER A 22 -0.40 -5.67 8.50
C SER A 22 -0.35 -4.32 7.80
N PHE A 23 -1.52 -3.76 7.51
CA PHE A 23 -1.62 -2.42 6.94
C PHE A 23 -2.79 -1.64 7.53
N SER A 24 -2.69 -0.33 7.43
CA SER A 24 -3.76 0.59 7.76
C SER A 24 -3.65 1.84 6.90
N GLU A 25 -4.78 2.31 6.39
CA GLU A 25 -4.88 3.70 5.93
C GLU A 25 -4.72 4.63 7.14
N ILE A 26 -3.91 5.67 6.98
CA ILE A 26 -3.72 6.69 8.00
C ILE A 26 -3.90 8.06 7.37
N SER A 27 -4.36 9.04 8.16
CA SER A 27 -4.33 10.43 7.71
C SER A 27 -2.90 10.97 7.72
N ILE A 28 -2.59 11.84 6.77
CA ILE A 28 -1.26 12.46 6.62
C ILE A 28 -0.82 13.13 7.94
N GLY A 29 -1.69 13.92 8.57
CA GLY A 29 -1.38 14.60 9.83
C GLY A 29 -1.20 13.68 11.05
N ASN A 30 -1.49 12.38 10.93
CA ASN A 30 -1.21 11.37 11.97
C ASN A 30 0.07 10.58 11.70
N ALA A 31 0.76 10.81 10.58
CA ALA A 31 2.06 10.22 10.29
C ALA A 31 3.16 10.87 11.16
N ASN A 32 4.33 10.23 11.25
CA ASN A 32 5.48 10.84 11.93
C ASN A 32 6.08 11.98 11.08
N ASP A 33 6.89 12.85 11.70
CA ASP A 33 7.42 14.05 11.06
C ASP A 33 8.19 13.75 9.77
N ALA A 34 8.99 12.68 9.75
CA ALA A 34 9.78 12.31 8.57
C ALA A 34 8.91 11.87 7.38
N VAL A 35 7.79 11.18 7.66
CA VAL A 35 6.80 10.82 6.63
C VAL A 35 6.01 12.04 6.17
N GLN A 36 5.70 12.98 7.06
CA GLN A 36 5.04 14.23 6.68
C GLN A 36 5.93 15.06 5.76
N GLU A 37 7.21 15.23 6.08
CA GLU A 37 8.18 15.92 5.23
C GLU A 37 8.33 15.26 3.86
N PHE A 38 8.38 13.92 3.82
CA PHE A 38 8.34 13.17 2.57
C PHE A 38 7.08 13.47 1.74
N ILE A 39 5.91 13.53 2.38
CA ILE A 39 4.65 13.79 1.69
C ILE A 39 4.61 15.23 1.16
N GLU A 40 5.07 16.22 1.93
CA GLU A 40 5.19 17.61 1.47
C GLU A 40 6.07 17.73 0.22
N TYR A 41 7.12 16.91 0.13
CA TYR A 41 7.93 16.81 -1.08
C TYR A 41 7.18 16.13 -2.23
N ALA A 42 6.55 14.98 -1.97
CA ALA A 42 5.91 14.14 -2.99
C ALA A 42 4.59 14.73 -3.51
N GLU A 43 3.90 15.54 -2.71
CA GLU A 43 2.56 16.04 -3.04
C GLU A 43 2.57 17.08 -4.16
N VAL A 44 3.73 17.60 -4.57
CA VAL A 44 3.88 18.63 -5.62
C VAL A 44 3.48 18.16 -7.02
N LYS A 45 3.41 16.84 -7.24
CA LYS A 45 2.96 16.23 -8.50
C LYS A 45 2.21 14.92 -8.23
N ASN A 46 1.30 14.55 -9.14
CA ASN A 46 0.66 13.24 -9.08
C ASN A 46 1.70 12.13 -9.24
N GLY A 47 1.51 11.03 -8.53
CA GLY A 47 2.43 9.90 -8.60
C GLY A 47 2.20 8.86 -7.51
N ASN A 48 2.97 7.79 -7.61
CA ASN A 48 3.02 6.67 -6.69
C ASN A 48 4.35 6.69 -5.94
N TYR A 49 4.30 6.79 -4.62
CA TYR A 49 5.49 7.02 -3.82
C TYR A 49 5.62 5.98 -2.72
N LEU A 50 6.86 5.58 -2.45
CA LEU A 50 7.20 4.64 -1.38
C LEU A 50 8.17 5.31 -0.42
N TYR A 51 7.86 5.28 0.87
CA TYR A 51 8.77 5.70 1.92
C TYR A 51 9.12 4.53 2.82
N LEU A 52 10.42 4.28 2.99
CA LEU A 52 10.96 3.18 3.77
C LEU A 52 11.45 3.69 5.13
N ASP A 53 10.73 3.31 6.17
CA ASP A 53 10.93 3.72 7.57
C ASP A 53 11.62 2.57 8.33
N GLY A 54 12.89 2.35 7.96
CA GLY A 54 13.68 1.19 8.38
C GLY A 54 13.24 -0.11 7.70
N GLU A 55 13.70 -1.25 8.23
CA GLU A 55 13.52 -2.55 7.56
C GLU A 55 12.07 -3.10 7.56
N LYS A 56 11.21 -2.62 8.47
CA LYS A 56 9.91 -3.26 8.77
C LYS A 56 8.70 -2.35 8.68
N ASN A 57 8.91 -1.05 8.46
CA ASN A 57 7.81 -0.11 8.27
C ASN A 57 8.01 0.56 6.92
N MET A 58 6.92 0.68 6.18
CA MET A 58 6.91 1.43 4.94
C MET A 58 5.57 2.13 4.76
N TYR A 59 5.58 3.14 3.91
CA TYR A 59 4.41 3.94 3.61
C TYR A 59 4.25 4.02 2.10
N VAL A 60 3.06 3.68 1.63
CA VAL A 60 2.67 3.86 0.23
C VAL A 60 1.78 5.09 0.18
N PHE A 61 2.26 6.13 -0.50
CA PHE A 61 1.53 7.37 -0.72
C PHE A 61 1.18 7.47 -2.21
N ILE A 62 -0.11 7.61 -2.51
CA ILE A 62 -0.57 7.84 -3.88
C ILE A 62 -1.22 9.22 -3.95
N ASN A 63 -0.74 10.02 -4.89
CA ASN A 63 -1.21 11.37 -5.12
C ASN A 63 -1.89 11.49 -6.49
N GLY A 64 -3.18 11.84 -6.49
CA GLY A 64 -3.99 12.06 -7.69
C GLY A 64 -4.70 13.42 -7.72
N ILE A 65 -4.29 14.39 -6.88
CA ILE A 65 -5.04 15.66 -6.69
C ILE A 65 -5.05 16.56 -7.91
N TYR A 66 -4.01 16.51 -8.74
CA TYR A 66 -3.89 17.43 -9.87
C TYR A 66 -4.58 16.82 -11.09
N VAL A 67 -5.77 17.32 -11.40
CA VAL A 67 -6.49 16.86 -12.58
C VAL A 67 -6.31 17.86 -13.72
N ASN A 68 -5.84 17.38 -14.87
CA ASN A 68 -5.80 18.18 -16.09
C ASN A 68 -7.23 18.47 -16.55
N GLN A 69 -7.49 19.71 -16.95
CA GLN A 69 -8.80 20.14 -17.40
C GLN A 69 -9.32 19.24 -18.54
N GLY A 70 -10.51 18.67 -18.35
CA GLY A 70 -11.14 17.76 -19.32
C GLY A 70 -10.88 16.27 -19.09
N ASN A 71 -10.11 15.88 -18.06
CA ASN A 71 -9.90 14.48 -17.68
C ASN A 71 -10.66 14.14 -16.39
N ASP A 72 -11.20 12.94 -16.27
CA ASP A 72 -11.84 12.48 -15.03
C ASP A 72 -10.87 12.51 -13.84
N ALA A 73 -11.38 12.85 -12.66
CA ALA A 73 -10.66 12.80 -11.40
C ALA A 73 -10.48 11.35 -10.96
N VAL A 74 -9.27 11.00 -10.54
CA VAL A 74 -8.99 9.67 -10.01
C VAL A 74 -9.25 9.62 -8.50
N TYR A 75 -9.93 8.60 -8.03
CA TYR A 75 -10.07 8.34 -6.59
C TYR A 75 -9.77 6.89 -6.26
N PHE A 76 -9.26 6.66 -5.06
CA PHE A 76 -8.80 5.33 -4.62
C PHE A 76 -9.87 4.63 -3.79
N SER A 77 -10.24 3.41 -4.19
CA SER A 77 -11.38 2.68 -3.61
C SER A 77 -11.00 1.45 -2.79
N ASP A 78 -9.85 0.84 -3.05
CA ASP A 78 -9.41 -0.35 -2.34
C ASP A 78 -7.89 -0.43 -2.23
N PHE A 79 -7.40 -1.09 -1.17
CA PHE A 79 -6.00 -1.38 -0.92
C PHE A 79 -5.84 -2.77 -0.33
N ASN A 80 -4.91 -3.53 -0.89
CA ASN A 80 -4.58 -4.86 -0.40
C ASN A 80 -3.08 -5.14 -0.55
N ILE A 81 -2.60 -6.14 0.18
CA ILE A 81 -1.22 -6.63 0.09
C ILE A 81 -1.21 -8.15 0.12
N SER A 82 -0.25 -8.72 -0.62
CA SER A 82 0.09 -10.13 -0.53
C SER A 82 1.60 -10.28 -0.54
N ALA A 83 2.11 -11.28 0.16
CA ALA A 83 3.52 -11.65 0.09
C ALA A 83 3.66 -12.99 -0.63
N GLN A 84 4.68 -13.09 -1.48
CA GLN A 84 5.09 -14.35 -2.10
C GLN A 84 6.61 -14.41 -2.10
N GLN A 85 7.17 -15.36 -1.33
CA GLN A 85 8.63 -15.43 -1.12
C GLN A 85 9.14 -14.06 -0.62
N ASP A 86 10.24 -13.56 -1.19
CA ASP A 86 10.87 -12.29 -0.81
C ASP A 86 10.24 -11.07 -1.51
N THR A 87 9.02 -11.21 -2.04
CA THR A 87 8.30 -10.14 -2.75
C THR A 87 7.01 -9.76 -2.04
N LEU A 88 6.88 -8.47 -1.73
CA LEU A 88 5.63 -7.85 -1.29
C LEU A 88 4.90 -7.24 -2.49
N ASN A 89 3.68 -7.65 -2.74
CA ASN A 89 2.82 -7.11 -3.81
C ASN A 89 1.74 -6.22 -3.19
N VAL A 90 1.77 -4.93 -3.52
CA VAL A 90 0.80 -3.92 -3.12
C VAL A 90 -0.21 -3.74 -4.24
N PHE A 91 -1.51 -3.82 -3.92
CA PHE A 91 -2.60 -3.66 -4.86
C PHE A 91 -3.47 -2.48 -4.46
N ILE A 92 -3.74 -1.60 -5.43
CA ILE A 92 -4.61 -0.44 -5.26
C ILE A 92 -5.63 -0.43 -6.39
N ASN A 93 -6.89 -0.22 -6.05
CA ASN A 93 -7.92 0.06 -7.05
C ASN A 93 -8.19 1.56 -7.10
N GLN A 94 -8.30 2.06 -8.32
CA GLN A 94 -8.68 3.42 -8.61
C GLN A 94 -9.87 3.45 -9.57
N GLU A 95 -10.73 4.41 -9.34
CA GLU A 95 -11.91 4.70 -10.14
C GLU A 95 -11.87 6.16 -10.59
N TYR A 96 -12.77 6.52 -11.50
CA TYR A 96 -12.77 7.81 -12.17
C TYR A 96 -14.14 8.47 -12.03
N ASP A 97 -14.16 9.75 -11.69
CA ASP A 97 -15.37 10.56 -11.65
C ASP A 97 -15.16 11.91 -12.37
N SER A 98 -16.19 12.35 -13.08
CA SER A 98 -16.23 13.67 -13.71
C SER A 98 -16.65 14.77 -12.73
N ASP A 99 -17.19 14.44 -11.56
CA ASP A 99 -17.57 15.39 -10.52
C ASP A 99 -16.44 15.66 -9.52
N TYR A 100 -15.60 16.63 -9.88
CA TYR A 100 -14.47 17.10 -9.06
C TYR A 100 -14.88 17.73 -7.72
N SER A 101 -16.17 18.03 -7.50
CA SER A 101 -16.63 18.70 -6.28
C SER A 101 -16.92 17.72 -5.13
N ASN A 102 -16.87 16.41 -5.41
CA ASN A 102 -17.16 15.39 -4.43
C ASN A 102 -16.03 15.24 -3.40
N THR A 103 -16.19 15.89 -2.25
CA THR A 103 -15.23 15.87 -1.14
C THR A 103 -15.16 14.53 -0.39
N LYS A 104 -16.04 13.57 -0.72
CA LYS A 104 -15.99 12.21 -0.16
C LYS A 104 -15.01 11.30 -0.88
N LEU A 105 -14.56 11.70 -2.08
CA LEU A 105 -13.61 10.94 -2.86
C LEU A 105 -12.19 11.15 -2.34
N LYS A 106 -11.43 10.05 -2.28
CA LYS A 106 -10.04 10.07 -1.81
C LYS A 106 -9.11 10.27 -2.99
N TYR A 107 -8.74 11.52 -3.25
CA TYR A 107 -7.78 11.91 -4.29
C TYR A 107 -6.31 11.73 -3.85
N GLN A 108 -6.09 11.49 -2.55
CA GLN A 108 -4.81 11.08 -1.97
C GLN A 108 -5.06 10.02 -0.92
N VAL A 109 -4.13 9.09 -0.81
CA VAL A 109 -4.17 8.04 0.21
C VAL A 109 -2.77 7.75 0.73
N LEU A 110 -2.68 7.49 2.04
CA LEU A 110 -1.45 7.09 2.72
C LEU A 110 -1.72 5.79 3.48
N TYR A 111 -1.01 4.73 3.09
CA TYR A 111 -1.08 3.44 3.75
C TYR A 111 0.21 3.16 4.49
N LYS A 112 0.09 2.89 5.79
CA LYS A 112 1.20 2.35 6.58
C LYS A 112 1.17 0.84 6.49
N ILE A 113 2.28 0.25 6.09
CA ILE A 113 2.49 -1.20 6.07
C ILE A 113 3.55 -1.55 7.11
N LYS A 114 3.27 -2.57 7.91
CA LYS A 114 4.21 -3.16 8.87
C LYS A 114 4.43 -4.61 8.50
N THR A 115 5.68 -5.03 8.42
CA THR A 115 6.08 -6.39 8.08
C THR A 115 6.81 -7.05 9.25
N VAL A 116 6.73 -8.37 9.34
CA VAL A 116 7.48 -9.17 10.32
C VAL A 116 8.91 -9.42 9.83
N GLU A 117 9.06 -9.59 8.52
CA GLU A 117 10.30 -9.84 7.78
C GLU A 117 10.62 -8.72 6.79
N LYS A 118 11.84 -8.76 6.25
CA LYS A 118 12.30 -7.86 5.19
C LYS A 118 11.95 -8.49 3.84
N TYR A 119 11.49 -7.66 2.90
CA TYR A 119 11.26 -8.07 1.51
C TYR A 119 12.32 -7.45 0.61
N ASP A 120 12.80 -8.22 -0.36
CA ASP A 120 13.80 -7.77 -1.34
C ASP A 120 13.14 -6.95 -2.46
N THR A 121 11.89 -7.27 -2.78
CA THR A 121 11.13 -6.61 -3.85
C THR A 121 9.78 -6.15 -3.35
N ILE A 122 9.39 -4.93 -3.74
CA ILE A 122 8.06 -4.38 -3.50
C ILE A 122 7.46 -3.99 -4.85
N ASN A 123 6.40 -4.68 -5.26
CA ASN A 123 5.68 -4.40 -6.48
C ASN A 123 4.43 -3.57 -6.20
N LEU A 124 4.12 -2.62 -7.08
CA LEU A 124 2.85 -1.91 -7.06
C LEU A 124 1.98 -2.32 -8.25
N PHE A 125 0.72 -2.60 -7.96
CA PHE A 125 -0.30 -2.88 -8.94
C PHE A 125 -1.45 -1.89 -8.79
N ILE A 126 -1.80 -1.20 -9.87
CA ILE A 126 -2.98 -0.34 -9.92
C ILE A 126 -4.00 -0.96 -10.89
N ASN A 127 -5.23 -1.21 -10.42
CA ASN A 127 -6.27 -1.91 -11.17
C ASN A 127 -5.77 -3.23 -11.80
N GLY A 128 -4.96 -3.97 -11.03
CA GLY A 128 -4.37 -5.25 -11.44
C GLY A 128 -3.21 -5.15 -12.44
N LYS A 129 -2.78 -3.95 -12.85
CA LYS A 129 -1.63 -3.76 -13.76
C LYS A 129 -0.39 -3.33 -12.98
N PRO A 130 0.79 -3.91 -13.25
CA PRO A 130 2.03 -3.47 -12.61
C PRO A 130 2.34 -2.03 -13.03
N VAL A 131 2.74 -1.22 -12.06
CA VAL A 131 3.20 0.15 -12.24
C VAL A 131 4.45 0.39 -11.41
N SER A 132 5.25 1.38 -11.79
CA SER A 132 6.43 1.77 -11.03
C SER A 132 6.04 2.73 -9.89
N PHE A 133 6.84 2.72 -8.84
CA PHE A 133 6.94 3.88 -7.95
C PHE A 133 7.67 4.98 -8.72
N ASP A 134 7.12 6.18 -8.71
CA ASP A 134 7.73 7.35 -9.33
C ASP A 134 8.98 7.76 -8.54
N GLU A 135 8.91 7.70 -7.21
CA GLU A 135 10.06 7.94 -6.33
C GLU A 135 10.00 7.07 -5.07
N ILE A 136 11.19 6.67 -4.60
CA ILE A 136 11.39 5.88 -3.39
C ILE A 136 12.29 6.67 -2.44
N PHE A 137 11.81 6.87 -1.22
CA PHE A 137 12.52 7.54 -0.14
C PHE A 137 12.81 6.54 0.96
N GLY A 138 13.83 6.81 1.76
CA GLY A 138 14.07 6.01 2.95
C GLY A 138 15.11 6.61 3.88
N ASN A 139 14.95 6.31 5.16
CA ASN A 139 15.95 6.64 6.17
C ASN A 139 17.12 5.62 6.20
N GLU A 140 17.10 4.62 5.31
CA GLU A 140 18.17 3.66 5.10
C GLU A 140 18.64 3.68 3.64
N GLN A 141 19.95 3.56 3.43
CA GLN A 141 20.56 3.45 2.10
C GLN A 141 20.11 2.13 1.43
N LEU A 142 19.03 2.17 0.65
CA LEU A 142 18.67 1.07 -0.24
C LEU A 142 19.25 1.33 -1.63
N ILE A 143 20.10 0.41 -2.08
CA ILE A 143 20.61 0.36 -3.43
C ILE A 143 19.44 -0.02 -4.34
N VAL A 144 18.85 0.98 -5.00
CA VAL A 144 17.86 0.76 -6.05
C VAL A 144 18.60 0.30 -7.31
N TYR A 145 18.33 -0.93 -7.75
CA TYR A 145 18.73 -1.38 -9.08
C TYR A 145 17.61 -1.01 -10.06
N GLU A 146 17.86 -0.01 -10.91
CA GLU A 146 17.02 0.23 -12.08
C GLU A 146 17.23 -0.91 -13.10
N MET A 147 16.15 -1.46 -13.65
CA MET A 147 16.17 -2.43 -14.76
C MET A 147 16.11 -1.72 -16.11
#